data_AF-A0A1I8P898-F1
#
_entry.id   AF-A0A1I8P898-F1
#
_cell.length_a   1.000
_cell.length_b   1.000
_cell.length_c   1.000
_cell.angle_alpha   90.00
_cell.angle_beta   90.00
_cell.angle_gamma   90.00
#
_symmetry.space_group_name_H-M   'P 1'
#
loop_
_entity.id
_entity.type
_entity.pdbx_description
1 polymer ?
#
loop_
_entity_poly.entity_id
_entity_poly.type
_entity_poly.pdbx_seq_one_letter_code
_entity_poly.pdbx_strand_id
1 'polypeptide(L)'
;MSGDDVSHQILAVIQAVPAGATNEDLEKQLPDITAAIRVEGLNKLLKQGSIEVLKKGDKLVYRSKDPKKSVLPKDADNEEKIVYGIIEEGGSKGIWIRDIRIQSNLNMTQLNKILKNLETKKLIKAVKSVNASKKKVYMLYNLEPDRSVTGGAWYQDQDFEAEFVDVLNQQCLRFLQMKRDNAEKKREGPLTFKQMSCCTVKEVHKFISDLGISKVNLDEDDLETILKTVVYDGNAERILMSDGSRVYRAINSPLAPPGLVQMPCGICPVIKNCSTFGDVTPTKCQYMREWLD
;
A
#
# COMPACT_ATOMS: atom_id res chain seq x y z
N MET A 1 -22.15 2.38 50.23
CA MET A 1 -22.07 2.34 48.75
C MET A 1 -21.19 1.16 48.38
N SER A 2 -21.65 0.25 47.54
CA SER A 2 -20.87 -0.93 47.17
C SER A 2 -19.61 -0.50 46.40
N GLY A 3 -18.47 -1.16 46.64
CA GLY A 3 -17.21 -0.82 45.97
C GLY A 3 -17.21 -1.00 44.45
N ASP A 4 -18.23 -1.68 43.89
CA ASP A 4 -18.42 -1.83 42.45
C ASP A 4 -18.98 -0.57 41.80
N ASP A 5 -19.89 0.14 42.45
CA ASP A 5 -20.50 1.38 41.93
C ASP A 5 -19.45 2.49 41.76
N VAL A 6 -18.54 2.60 42.73
CA VAL A 6 -17.42 3.55 42.72
C VAL A 6 -16.43 3.25 41.58
N SER A 7 -16.16 1.98 41.29
CA SER A 7 -15.25 1.58 40.21
C SER A 7 -15.82 1.94 38.83
N HIS A 8 -17.13 1.80 38.63
CA HIS A 8 -17.79 2.19 37.39
C HIS A 8 -17.82 3.71 37.19
N GLN A 9 -18.05 4.49 38.25
CA GLN A 9 -18.03 5.95 38.19
C GLN A 9 -16.63 6.49 37.86
N ILE A 10 -15.59 5.93 38.46
CA ILE A 10 -14.19 6.29 38.16
C ILE A 10 -13.85 5.96 36.70
N LEU A 11 -14.28 4.80 36.20
CA LEU A 11 -14.05 4.41 34.81
C LEU A 11 -14.76 5.34 33.81
N ALA A 12 -15.99 5.75 34.09
CA ALA A 12 -16.74 6.70 33.24
C ALA A 12 -16.03 8.06 33.13
N VAL A 13 -15.50 8.58 34.23
CA VAL A 13 -14.72 9.84 34.24
C VAL A 13 -13.43 9.70 33.42
N ILE A 14 -12.73 8.57 33.55
CA ILE A 14 -11.49 8.30 32.79
C ILE A 14 -11.79 8.08 31.30
N GLN A 15 -12.96 7.55 30.93
CA GLN A 15 -13.40 7.43 29.53
C GLN A 15 -13.80 8.77 28.92
N ALA A 16 -14.32 9.71 29.72
CA ALA A 16 -14.69 11.05 29.27
C ALA A 16 -13.48 11.94 28.91
N VAL A 17 -12.27 11.58 29.36
CA VAL A 17 -11.03 12.33 29.11
C VAL A 17 -10.05 11.52 28.26
N PRO A 18 -9.98 11.75 26.93
CA PRO A 18 -9.13 10.98 26.00
C PRO A 18 -7.63 11.09 26.32
N ALA A 19 -7.19 12.21 26.91
CA ALA A 19 -5.80 12.44 27.29
C ALA A 19 -5.38 11.68 28.56
N GLY A 20 -6.34 11.13 29.31
CA GLY A 20 -6.20 10.56 30.64
C GLY A 20 -6.49 11.58 31.74
N ALA A 21 -7.12 11.13 32.83
CA ALA A 21 -7.50 11.95 33.97
C ALA A 21 -6.38 11.98 35.03
N THR A 22 -6.13 13.14 35.62
CA THR A 22 -5.21 13.26 36.77
C THR A 22 -5.96 13.03 38.08
N ASN A 23 -5.23 12.82 39.19
CA ASN A 23 -5.85 12.71 40.51
C ASN A 23 -6.64 13.99 40.89
N GLU A 24 -6.20 15.16 40.41
CA GLU A 24 -6.89 16.44 40.61
C GLU A 24 -8.21 16.51 39.81
N ASP A 25 -8.27 15.91 38.62
CA ASP A 25 -9.49 15.85 37.81
C ASP A 25 -10.52 14.89 38.42
N LEU A 26 -10.05 13.77 38.98
CA LEU A 26 -10.88 12.82 39.72
C LEU A 26 -11.43 13.43 41.02
N GLU A 27 -10.68 14.32 41.68
CA GLU A 27 -11.16 15.06 42.86
C GLU A 27 -12.24 16.07 42.53
N LYS A 28 -12.12 16.76 41.39
CA LYS A 28 -13.11 17.75 40.95
C LYS A 28 -14.43 17.13 40.50
N GLN A 29 -14.38 15.98 39.83
CA GLN A 29 -15.59 15.33 39.31
C GLN A 29 -16.25 14.38 40.31
N LEU A 30 -15.53 13.90 41.34
CA LEU A 30 -16.06 13.01 42.38
C LEU A 30 -15.70 13.53 43.80
N PRO A 31 -16.31 14.65 44.24
CA PRO A 31 -16.06 15.23 45.56
C PRO A 31 -16.61 14.39 46.74
N ASP A 32 -17.61 13.54 46.49
CA ASP A 32 -18.27 12.71 47.51
C ASP A 32 -17.48 11.44 47.89
N ILE A 33 -16.34 11.17 47.24
CA ILE A 33 -15.57 9.93 47.42
C ILE A 33 -14.25 10.23 48.15
N THR A 34 -14.07 9.61 49.32
CA THR A 34 -12.84 9.72 50.12
C THR A 34 -11.63 9.16 49.37
N ALA A 35 -10.45 9.76 49.57
CA ALA A 35 -9.20 9.37 48.90
C ALA A 35 -8.89 7.86 49.02
N ALA A 36 -9.20 7.23 50.16
CA ALA A 36 -8.99 5.80 50.38
C ALA A 36 -9.82 4.91 49.42
N ILE A 37 -11.11 5.21 49.27
CA ILE A 37 -12.04 4.45 48.40
C ILE A 37 -11.68 4.66 46.92
N ARG A 38 -11.20 5.87 46.57
CA ARG A 38 -10.73 6.19 45.22
C ARG A 38 -9.50 5.36 44.84
N VAL A 39 -8.51 5.26 45.74
CA VAL A 39 -7.31 4.45 45.51
C VAL A 39 -7.66 2.96 45.43
N GLU A 40 -8.61 2.48 46.24
CA GLU A 40 -9.09 1.09 46.16
C GLU A 40 -9.80 0.80 44.82
N GLY A 41 -10.65 1.70 44.35
CA GLY A 41 -11.29 1.62 43.03
C GLY A 41 -10.28 1.65 41.88
N LEU A 42 -9.30 2.56 41.94
CA LEU A 42 -8.22 2.63 40.94
C LEU A 42 -7.38 1.34 40.92
N ASN A 43 -7.01 0.81 42.09
CA ASN A 43 -6.28 -0.45 42.19
C ASN A 43 -7.10 -1.64 41.66
N LYS A 44 -8.41 -1.62 41.85
CA LYS A 44 -9.33 -2.65 41.30
C LYS A 44 -9.42 -2.55 39.78
N LEU A 45 -9.57 -1.34 39.23
CA LEU A 45 -9.59 -1.09 37.78
C LEU A 45 -8.24 -1.41 37.12
N LEU A 46 -7.12 -1.18 37.81
CA LEU A 46 -5.78 -1.58 37.38
C LEU A 46 -5.63 -3.10 37.37
N LYS A 47 -6.10 -3.80 38.42
CA LYS A 47 -6.12 -5.28 38.46
C LYS A 47 -7.02 -5.87 37.38
N GLN A 48 -8.11 -5.19 37.02
CA GLN A 48 -9.01 -5.59 35.94
C GLN A 48 -8.47 -5.22 34.55
N GLY A 49 -7.37 -4.46 34.45
CA GLY A 49 -6.76 -4.04 33.19
C GLY A 49 -7.58 -3.03 32.39
N SER A 50 -8.57 -2.38 33.02
CA SER A 50 -9.47 -1.42 32.35
C SER A 50 -8.89 0.00 32.27
N ILE A 51 -7.82 0.27 33.03
CA ILE A 51 -7.09 1.55 33.02
C ILE A 51 -5.58 1.31 33.03
N GLU A 52 -4.81 2.26 32.49
CA GLU A 52 -3.35 2.29 32.47
C GLU A 52 -2.85 3.55 33.19
N VAL A 53 -1.78 3.42 33.96
CA VAL A 53 -1.11 4.54 34.64
C VAL A 53 0.07 5.03 33.80
N LEU A 54 0.04 6.30 33.43
CA LEU A 54 1.10 6.99 32.70
C LEU A 54 1.69 8.08 33.60
N LYS A 55 3.02 8.16 33.69
CA LYS A 55 3.70 9.22 34.43
C LYS A 55 4.05 10.37 33.48
N LYS A 56 3.41 11.53 33.63
CA LYS A 56 3.69 12.74 32.84
C LYS A 56 4.31 13.79 33.77
N GLY A 57 5.64 13.82 33.83
CA GLY A 57 6.38 14.65 34.79
C GLY A 57 6.21 14.12 36.22
N ASP A 58 5.80 14.99 37.15
CA ASP A 58 5.59 14.68 38.56
C ASP A 58 4.14 14.24 38.89
N LYS A 59 3.28 14.13 37.87
CA LYS A 59 1.85 13.77 38.01
C LYS A 59 1.53 12.42 37.37
N LEU A 60 0.71 11.62 38.05
CA LEU A 60 0.15 10.37 37.55
C LEU A 60 -1.13 10.65 36.75
N VAL A 61 -1.18 10.11 35.53
CA VAL A 61 -2.31 10.23 34.60
C VAL A 61 -2.91 8.84 34.38
N TYR A 62 -4.20 8.69 34.60
CA TYR A 62 -4.94 7.43 34.39
C TYR A 62 -5.66 7.48 33.05
N ARG A 63 -5.37 6.55 32.14
CA ARG A 63 -6.02 6.45 30.83
C ARG A 63 -6.87 5.19 30.74
N SER A 64 -8.06 5.27 30.16
CA SER A 64 -8.90 4.10 29.92
C SER A 64 -8.27 3.23 28.83
N LYS A 65 -8.20 1.92 29.10
CA LYS A 65 -7.80 0.93 28.11
C LYS A 65 -9.07 0.27 27.62
N ASP A 66 -9.36 0.38 26.33
CA ASP A 66 -10.50 -0.32 25.74
C ASP A 66 -10.33 -1.83 25.95
N PRO A 67 -11.26 -2.52 26.62
CA PRO A 67 -11.21 -3.98 26.77
C PRO A 67 -11.30 -4.69 25.42
N LYS A 68 -11.72 -3.99 24.35
CA LYS A 68 -11.71 -4.48 22.96
C LYS A 68 -10.33 -4.49 22.30
N LYS A 69 -9.32 -3.79 22.83
CA LYS A 69 -7.94 -3.82 22.32
C LYS A 69 -7.06 -4.89 22.97
N SER A 70 -7.48 -5.44 24.10
CA SER A 70 -6.82 -6.59 24.73
C SER A 70 -7.27 -7.90 24.05
N VAL A 71 -6.89 -8.11 22.79
CA VAL A 71 -7.14 -9.37 22.06
C VAL A 71 -6.27 -10.52 22.61
N LEU A 72 -5.34 -10.22 23.51
CA LEU A 72 -4.54 -11.20 24.22
C LEU A 72 -5.38 -11.94 25.26
N PRO A 73 -5.44 -13.28 25.20
CA PRO A 73 -6.00 -14.09 26.29
C PRO A 73 -5.33 -13.75 27.62
N LYS A 74 -6.07 -13.82 28.73
CA LYS A 74 -5.53 -13.58 30.08
C LYS A 74 -4.34 -14.51 30.42
N ASP A 75 -4.29 -15.68 29.80
CA ASP A 75 -3.23 -16.69 29.89
C ASP A 75 -2.05 -16.49 28.92
N ALA A 76 -1.94 -15.34 28.25
CA ALA A 76 -0.78 -15.06 27.40
C ALA A 76 0.47 -14.81 28.25
N ASP A 77 1.56 -15.53 27.91
CA ASP A 77 2.88 -15.37 28.51
C ASP A 77 3.33 -13.90 28.43
N ASN A 78 4.10 -13.46 29.43
CA ASN A 78 4.57 -12.08 29.49
C ASN A 78 5.41 -11.71 28.24
N GLU A 79 6.12 -12.69 27.68
CA GLU A 79 6.86 -12.58 26.42
C GLU A 79 5.93 -12.45 25.19
N GLU A 80 4.80 -13.17 25.14
CA GLU A 80 3.80 -13.04 24.06
C GLU A 80 3.19 -11.63 24.06
N LYS A 81 2.94 -11.05 25.24
CA LYS A 81 2.41 -9.68 25.39
C LYS A 81 3.40 -8.62 24.89
N ILE A 82 4.69 -8.77 25.20
CA ILE A 82 5.74 -7.86 24.73
C ILE A 82 5.85 -7.91 23.20
N VAL A 83 5.92 -9.11 22.62
CA VAL A 83 6.01 -9.27 21.15
C VAL A 83 4.78 -8.71 20.45
N TYR A 84 3.58 -8.94 21.00
CA TYR A 84 2.35 -8.39 20.43
C TYR A 84 2.32 -6.85 20.48
N GLY A 85 2.74 -6.24 21.60
CA GLY A 85 2.84 -4.78 21.71
C GLY A 85 3.79 -4.16 20.68
N ILE A 86 4.96 -4.77 20.49
CA ILE A 86 5.93 -4.36 19.47
C ILE A 86 5.34 -4.44 18.05
N ILE A 87 4.54 -5.48 17.75
CA ILE A 87 3.88 -5.63 16.45
C ILE A 87 2.74 -4.60 16.29
N GLU A 88 2.02 -4.27 17.36
CA GLU A 88 1.00 -3.22 17.37
C GLU A 88 1.60 -1.84 17.07
N GLU A 89 2.79 -1.54 17.61
CA GLU A 89 3.55 -0.32 17.30
C GLU A 89 3.97 -0.24 15.83
N GLY A 90 4.22 -1.39 15.19
CA GLY A 90 4.58 -1.47 13.76
C GLY A 90 3.45 -1.06 12.80
N GLY A 91 2.20 -1.02 13.26
CA GLY A 91 1.05 -0.54 12.50
C GLY A 91 0.93 -1.18 11.10
N SER A 92 0.50 -0.39 10.11
CA SER A 92 0.19 -0.86 8.75
C SER A 92 1.43 -1.16 7.90
N LYS A 93 2.60 -0.61 8.28
CA LYS A 93 3.89 -0.93 7.65
C LYS A 93 4.45 -2.28 8.13
N GLY A 94 3.96 -2.75 9.29
CA GLY A 94 4.48 -3.91 9.96
C GLY A 94 5.90 -3.70 10.49
N ILE A 95 6.40 -4.71 11.20
CA ILE A 95 7.73 -4.70 11.80
C ILE A 95 8.54 -5.92 11.36
N TRP A 96 9.83 -5.70 11.06
CA TRP A 96 10.72 -6.76 10.60
C TRP A 96 11.16 -7.65 11.78
N ILE A 97 11.26 -8.96 11.55
CA ILE A 97 11.62 -9.94 12.60
C ILE A 97 12.91 -9.60 13.36
N ARG A 98 13.89 -8.98 12.69
CA ARG A 98 15.16 -8.58 13.33
C ARG A 98 14.94 -7.42 14.32
N ASP A 99 14.05 -6.50 13.98
CA ASP A 99 13.73 -5.35 14.82
C ASP A 99 12.90 -5.79 16.03
N ILE A 100 11.96 -6.73 15.83
CA ILE A 100 11.23 -7.38 16.93
C ILE A 100 12.23 -8.05 17.88
N ARG A 101 13.23 -8.77 17.35
CA ARG A 101 14.25 -9.42 18.18
C ARG A 101 15.06 -8.41 19.00
N ILE A 102 15.49 -7.31 18.39
CA ILE A 102 16.29 -6.27 19.07
C ILE A 102 15.46 -5.60 20.17
N GLN A 103 14.18 -5.30 19.92
CA GLN A 103 13.31 -4.62 20.88
C GLN A 103 12.80 -5.55 22.00
N SER A 104 12.47 -6.81 21.67
CA SER A 104 12.00 -7.79 22.67
C SER A 104 13.14 -8.39 23.51
N ASN A 105 14.39 -8.26 23.06
CA ASN A 105 15.56 -8.89 23.67
C ASN A 105 15.43 -10.43 23.84
N LEU A 106 14.65 -11.08 22.96
CA LEU A 106 14.41 -12.52 22.97
C LEU A 106 15.36 -13.27 22.03
N ASN A 107 15.59 -14.55 22.32
CA ASN A 107 16.34 -15.42 21.43
C ASN A 107 15.50 -15.82 20.21
N MET A 108 16.14 -16.01 19.05
CA MET A 108 15.45 -16.28 17.77
C MET A 108 14.54 -17.52 17.81
N THR A 109 14.95 -18.56 18.53
CA THR A 109 14.16 -19.80 18.66
C THR A 109 12.86 -19.57 19.43
N GLN A 110 12.92 -18.82 20.53
CA GLN A 110 11.75 -18.46 21.34
C GLN A 110 10.83 -17.51 20.57
N LEU A 111 11.41 -16.47 19.95
CA LEU A 111 10.67 -15.52 19.13
C LEU A 111 9.91 -16.22 17.99
N ASN A 112 10.54 -17.15 17.28
CA ASN A 112 9.86 -17.92 16.22
C ASN A 112 8.72 -18.79 16.75
N LYS A 113 8.83 -19.34 17.97
CA LYS A 113 7.76 -20.12 18.59
C LYS A 113 6.57 -19.23 18.95
N ILE A 114 6.83 -18.07 19.56
CA ILE A 114 5.81 -17.07 19.91
C ILE A 114 5.11 -16.55 18.65
N LEU A 115 5.86 -16.18 17.61
CA LEU A 115 5.29 -15.69 16.35
C LEU A 115 4.39 -16.75 15.70
N LYS A 116 4.80 -18.04 15.68
CA LYS A 116 3.95 -19.14 15.19
C LYS A 116 2.68 -19.32 16.03
N ASN A 117 2.77 -19.20 17.35
CA ASN A 117 1.60 -19.29 18.24
C ASN A 117 0.61 -18.15 17.95
N LEU A 118 1.12 -16.91 17.85
CA LEU A 118 0.29 -15.72 17.56
C LEU A 118 -0.32 -15.77 16.15
N GLU A 119 0.39 -16.33 15.17
CA GLU A 119 -0.09 -16.56 13.80
C GLU A 119 -1.19 -17.64 13.77
N THR A 120 -1.00 -18.73 14.53
CA THR A 120 -2.01 -19.81 14.66
C THR A 120 -3.28 -19.30 15.32
N LYS A 121 -3.15 -18.41 16.33
CA LYS A 121 -4.28 -17.73 16.99
C LYS A 121 -4.95 -16.65 16.11
N LYS A 122 -4.44 -16.40 14.89
CA LYS A 122 -4.90 -15.34 13.97
C LYS A 122 -4.89 -13.93 14.61
N LEU A 123 -3.93 -13.68 15.51
CA LEU A 123 -3.72 -12.36 16.11
C LEU A 123 -2.79 -11.51 15.24
N ILE A 124 -1.81 -12.16 14.62
CA ILE A 124 -0.86 -11.55 13.69
C ILE A 124 -0.90 -12.27 12.36
N LYS A 125 -0.44 -11.59 11.31
CA LYS A 125 -0.17 -12.18 10.00
C LYS A 125 1.23 -11.80 9.54
N ALA A 126 1.84 -12.70 8.79
CA ALA A 126 3.10 -12.43 8.12
C ALA A 126 2.87 -11.93 6.70
N VAL A 127 3.47 -10.81 6.35
CA VAL A 127 3.48 -10.26 4.98
C VAL A 127 4.95 -10.15 4.55
N LYS A 128 5.27 -10.51 3.31
CA LYS A 128 6.61 -10.21 2.77
C LYS A 128 6.55 -8.86 2.09
N SER A 129 7.48 -7.98 2.43
CA SER A 129 7.58 -6.67 1.78
C SER A 129 8.12 -6.82 0.36
N VAL A 130 7.45 -6.15 -0.59
CA VAL A 130 7.85 -6.12 -2.00
C VAL A 130 9.07 -5.21 -2.21
N ASN A 131 9.11 -4.04 -1.55
CA ASN A 131 10.17 -3.04 -1.71
C ASN A 131 11.49 -3.42 -1.02
N ALA A 132 11.43 -4.13 0.11
CA ALA A 132 12.60 -4.39 0.95
C ALA A 132 13.11 -5.84 0.83
N SER A 133 13.52 -6.25 -0.37
CA SER A 133 14.20 -7.54 -0.63
C SER A 133 13.49 -8.77 -0.03
N LYS A 134 12.16 -8.86 -0.17
CA LYS A 134 11.34 -9.98 0.34
C LYS A 134 11.48 -10.22 1.86
N LYS A 135 11.82 -9.19 2.63
CA LYS A 135 11.88 -9.28 4.11
C LYS A 135 10.49 -9.61 4.66
N LYS A 136 10.43 -10.58 5.58
CA LYS A 136 9.22 -10.97 6.29
C LYS A 136 8.91 -9.94 7.39
N VAL A 137 7.83 -9.19 7.22
CA VAL A 137 7.29 -8.27 8.21
C VAL A 137 6.06 -8.88 8.88
N TYR A 138 5.85 -8.58 10.15
CA TYR A 138 4.68 -9.02 10.90
C TYR A 138 3.79 -7.81 11.21
N MET A 139 2.48 -8.03 11.15
CA MET A 139 1.48 -7.03 11.45
C MET A 139 0.25 -7.68 12.09
N LEU A 140 -0.65 -6.87 12.65
CA LEU A 140 -1.91 -7.37 13.21
C LEU A 140 -2.80 -7.97 12.11
N TYR A 141 -3.54 -9.02 12.46
CA TYR A 141 -4.36 -9.76 11.50
C TYR A 141 -5.44 -8.87 10.84
N ASN A 142 -6.10 -8.06 11.66
CA ASN A 142 -7.21 -7.18 11.24
C ASN A 142 -6.74 -5.92 10.49
N LEU A 143 -5.43 -5.67 10.40
CA LEU A 143 -4.90 -4.44 9.82
C LEU A 143 -4.49 -4.68 8.36
N GLU A 144 -4.94 -3.83 7.45
CA GLU A 144 -4.56 -3.91 6.05
C GLU A 144 -3.13 -3.38 5.84
N PRO A 145 -2.29 -4.10 5.07
CA PRO A 145 -0.92 -3.67 4.80
C PRO A 145 -0.91 -2.39 3.96
N ASP A 146 0.00 -1.48 4.30
CA ASP A 146 0.17 -0.24 3.56
C ASP A 146 0.68 -0.52 2.12
N ARG A 147 0.35 0.38 1.17
CA ARG A 147 0.79 0.28 -0.24
C ARG A 147 2.30 0.18 -0.37
N SER A 148 3.04 0.80 0.55
CA SER A 148 4.50 0.74 0.62
C SER A 148 5.05 -0.67 0.89
N VAL A 149 4.24 -1.56 1.49
CA VAL A 149 4.60 -2.94 1.81
C VAL A 149 4.12 -3.90 0.72
N THR A 150 2.90 -3.71 0.22
CA THR A 150 2.28 -4.56 -0.82
C THR A 150 2.71 -4.24 -2.24
N GLY A 151 3.28 -3.05 -2.48
CA GLY A 151 3.63 -2.59 -3.83
C GLY A 151 2.45 -2.03 -4.63
N GLY A 152 1.27 -1.91 -4.02
CA GLY A 152 0.07 -1.36 -4.66
C GLY A 152 -0.71 -2.39 -5.50
N ALA A 153 -1.45 -1.92 -6.50
CA ALA A 153 -2.36 -2.74 -7.31
C ALA A 153 -1.67 -3.66 -8.34
N TRP A 154 -0.34 -3.57 -8.49
CA TRP A 154 0.43 -4.30 -9.51
C TRP A 154 1.01 -5.63 -9.03
N TYR A 155 0.76 -5.98 -7.76
CA TYR A 155 1.30 -7.19 -7.14
C TYR A 155 0.19 -8.04 -6.57
N GLN A 156 0.20 -9.32 -6.94
CA GLN A 156 -0.60 -10.36 -6.31
C GLN A 156 0.34 -11.44 -5.79
N ASP A 157 0.12 -11.86 -4.54
CA ASP A 157 0.92 -12.90 -3.88
C ASP A 157 2.45 -12.68 -3.89
N GLN A 158 2.90 -11.41 -3.96
CA GLN A 158 4.30 -10.95 -4.02
C GLN A 158 4.97 -11.06 -5.40
N ASP A 159 4.22 -11.43 -6.44
CA ASP A 159 4.70 -11.42 -7.81
C ASP A 159 4.11 -10.21 -8.56
N PHE A 160 4.94 -9.62 -9.43
CA PHE A 160 4.53 -8.49 -10.26
C PHE A 160 3.70 -9.00 -11.43
N GLU A 161 2.48 -8.49 -11.58
CA GLU A 161 1.58 -8.87 -12.66
C GLU A 161 1.86 -8.09 -13.94
N ALA A 162 2.96 -8.43 -14.62
CA ALA A 162 3.35 -7.78 -15.87
C ALA A 162 2.24 -7.89 -16.95
N GLU A 163 1.64 -9.07 -17.10
CA GLU A 163 0.57 -9.30 -18.08
C GLU A 163 -0.65 -8.41 -17.83
N PHE A 164 -1.01 -8.21 -16.56
CA PHE A 164 -2.12 -7.34 -16.19
C PHE A 164 -1.83 -5.87 -16.52
N VAL A 165 -0.60 -5.40 -16.21
CA VAL A 165 -0.14 -4.05 -16.56
C VAL A 165 -0.15 -3.84 -18.07
N ASP A 166 0.29 -4.82 -18.86
CA ASP A 166 0.28 -4.75 -20.32
C ASP A 166 -1.14 -4.69 -20.88
N VAL A 167 -2.06 -5.50 -20.35
CA VAL A 167 -3.48 -5.45 -20.72
C VAL A 167 -4.06 -4.07 -20.42
N LEU A 168 -3.81 -3.50 -19.24
CA LEU A 168 -4.29 -2.17 -18.90
C LEU A 168 -3.66 -1.07 -19.79
N ASN A 169 -2.36 -1.16 -20.09
CA ASN A 169 -1.71 -0.24 -21.02
C ASN A 169 -2.42 -0.27 -22.39
N GLN A 170 -2.64 -1.46 -22.93
CA GLN A 170 -3.35 -1.64 -24.20
C GLN A 170 -4.78 -1.10 -24.17
N GLN A 171 -5.55 -1.34 -23.10
CA GLN A 171 -6.93 -0.83 -23.00
C GLN A 171 -6.97 0.68 -22.83
N CYS A 172 -6.06 1.26 -22.04
CA CYS A 172 -5.91 2.72 -21.93
C CYS A 172 -5.59 3.33 -23.29
N LEU A 173 -4.61 2.79 -24.02
CA LEU A 173 -4.26 3.29 -25.36
C LEU A 173 -5.43 3.16 -26.33
N ARG A 174 -6.13 2.02 -26.33
CA ARG A 174 -7.31 1.80 -27.18
C ARG A 174 -8.41 2.81 -26.92
N PHE A 175 -8.65 3.16 -25.65
CA PHE A 175 -9.63 4.20 -25.30
C PHE A 175 -9.23 5.57 -25.84
N LEU A 176 -7.95 5.95 -25.69
CA LEU A 176 -7.42 7.20 -26.22
C LEU A 176 -7.55 7.29 -27.75
N GLN A 177 -7.24 6.19 -28.45
CA GLN A 177 -7.40 6.06 -29.90
C GLN A 177 -8.87 6.18 -30.30
N MET A 178 -9.77 5.48 -29.61
CA MET A 178 -11.21 5.55 -29.87
C MET A 178 -11.76 6.98 -29.72
N LYS A 179 -11.35 7.72 -28.67
CA LYS A 179 -11.73 9.13 -28.50
C LYS A 179 -11.25 9.99 -29.67
N ARG A 180 -10.01 9.79 -30.10
CA ARG A 180 -9.43 10.52 -31.23
C ARG A 180 -10.14 10.19 -32.55
N ASP A 181 -10.37 8.92 -32.86
CA ASP A 181 -11.04 8.49 -34.10
C ASP A 181 -12.47 9.04 -34.16
N ASN A 182 -13.16 9.09 -33.02
CA ASN A 182 -14.48 9.69 -32.92
C ASN A 182 -14.45 11.21 -33.15
N ALA A 183 -13.42 11.90 -32.65
CA ALA A 183 -13.22 13.31 -32.94
C ALA A 183 -12.93 13.55 -34.44
N GLU A 184 -12.16 12.67 -35.08
CA GLU A 184 -11.80 12.75 -36.50
C GLU A 184 -13.03 12.58 -37.40
N LYS A 185 -13.93 11.64 -37.05
CA LYS A 185 -15.18 11.39 -37.79
C LYS A 185 -16.14 12.58 -37.78
N LYS A 186 -16.20 13.36 -36.69
CA LYS A 186 -17.12 14.50 -36.57
C LYS A 186 -16.74 15.69 -37.45
N ARG A 187 -15.44 15.88 -37.75
CA ARG A 187 -14.93 16.96 -38.61
C ARG A 187 -15.38 18.38 -38.22
N GLU A 188 -15.60 18.65 -36.93
CA GLU A 188 -16.05 19.95 -36.39
C GLU A 188 -14.92 20.98 -36.20
N GLY A 189 -13.85 20.89 -37.01
CA GLY A 189 -12.71 21.81 -37.01
C GLY A 189 -11.58 21.49 -36.01
N PRO A 190 -10.40 22.13 -36.12
CA PRO A 190 -9.19 21.72 -35.39
C PRO A 190 -9.23 21.94 -33.87
N LEU A 191 -9.86 23.03 -33.40
CA LEU A 191 -9.99 23.33 -31.96
C LEU A 191 -10.91 22.32 -31.27
N THR A 192 -12.08 22.08 -31.86
CA THR A 192 -13.05 21.08 -31.40
C THR A 192 -12.45 19.69 -31.43
N PHE A 193 -11.73 19.33 -32.51
CA PHE A 193 -11.01 18.07 -32.60
C PHE A 193 -10.04 17.88 -31.43
N LYS A 194 -9.20 18.88 -31.16
CA LYS A 194 -8.25 18.83 -30.03
C LYS A 194 -8.98 18.60 -28.72
N GLN A 195 -10.02 19.39 -28.43
CA GLN A 195 -10.79 19.28 -27.19
C GLN A 195 -11.47 17.91 -27.04
N MET A 196 -12.06 17.38 -28.11
CA MET A 196 -12.75 16.08 -28.11
C MET A 196 -11.80 14.88 -28.02
N SER A 197 -10.60 15.00 -28.59
CA SER A 197 -9.57 13.95 -28.57
C SER A 197 -8.86 13.81 -27.23
N CYS A 198 -8.93 14.83 -26.36
CA CYS A 198 -8.37 14.78 -25.02
C CYS A 198 -9.28 14.02 -24.06
N CYS A 199 -8.69 13.37 -23.06
CA CYS A 199 -9.41 12.79 -21.95
C CYS A 199 -8.72 13.04 -20.61
N THR A 200 -9.51 13.04 -19.55
CA THR A 200 -8.99 13.11 -18.18
C THR A 200 -8.73 11.71 -17.63
N VAL A 201 -7.91 11.60 -16.59
CA VAL A 201 -7.68 10.32 -15.87
C VAL A 201 -9.01 9.74 -15.35
N LYS A 202 -9.93 10.60 -14.92
CA LYS A 202 -11.26 10.22 -14.44
C LYS A 202 -12.12 9.53 -15.50
N GLU A 203 -12.06 10.01 -16.74
CA GLU A 203 -12.78 9.39 -17.85
C GLU A 203 -12.20 8.01 -18.19
N VAL A 204 -10.86 7.89 -18.16
CA VAL A 204 -10.17 6.61 -18.36
C VAL A 204 -10.53 5.64 -17.23
N HIS A 205 -10.52 6.11 -15.98
CA HIS A 205 -10.90 5.33 -14.80
C HIS A 205 -12.32 4.78 -14.88
N LYS A 206 -13.27 5.62 -15.28
CA LYS A 206 -14.64 5.20 -15.51
C LYS A 206 -14.73 4.13 -16.60
N PHE A 207 -14.05 4.33 -17.73
CA PHE A 207 -14.03 3.36 -18.83
C PHE A 207 -13.46 2.00 -18.42
N ILE A 208 -12.33 1.98 -17.71
CA ILE A 208 -11.69 0.75 -17.23
C ILE A 208 -12.58 0.05 -16.19
N SER A 209 -13.24 0.83 -15.32
CA SER A 209 -14.19 0.30 -14.33
C SER A 209 -15.40 -0.35 -15.01
N ASP A 210 -15.95 0.29 -16.04
CA ASP A 210 -17.10 -0.20 -16.81
C ASP A 210 -16.77 -1.49 -17.60
N LEU A 211 -15.51 -1.67 -18.02
CA LEU A 211 -15.05 -2.88 -18.68
C LEU A 211 -14.92 -4.09 -17.73
N GLY A 212 -14.83 -3.86 -16.42
CA GLY A 212 -14.78 -4.93 -15.42
C GLY A 212 -13.57 -5.87 -15.55
N ILE A 213 -12.44 -5.36 -16.06
CA ILE A 213 -11.24 -6.17 -16.34
C ILE A 213 -10.56 -6.65 -15.04
N SER A 214 -10.64 -5.83 -13.99
CA SER A 214 -9.92 -6.04 -12.75
C SER A 214 -10.87 -6.44 -11.61
N LYS A 215 -10.46 -7.44 -10.82
CA LYS A 215 -11.05 -7.70 -9.49
C LYS A 215 -10.44 -6.80 -8.41
N VAL A 216 -9.28 -6.22 -8.70
CA VAL A 216 -8.56 -5.29 -7.80
C VAL A 216 -9.10 -3.89 -8.00
N ASN A 217 -9.36 -3.17 -6.92
CA ASN A 217 -9.74 -1.77 -6.96
C ASN A 217 -8.55 -0.94 -7.45
N LEU A 218 -8.71 -0.30 -8.60
CA LEU A 218 -7.73 0.61 -9.18
C LEU A 218 -8.12 2.05 -8.81
N ASP A 219 -7.17 2.84 -8.31
CA ASP A 219 -7.38 4.26 -8.05
C ASP A 219 -7.02 5.11 -9.28
N GLU A 220 -7.41 6.40 -9.26
CA GLU A 220 -7.00 7.35 -10.29
C GLU A 220 -5.46 7.46 -10.40
N ASP A 221 -4.74 7.39 -9.26
CA ASP A 221 -3.28 7.46 -9.23
C ASP A 221 -2.62 6.27 -9.94
N ASP A 222 -3.18 5.07 -9.78
CA ASP A 222 -2.68 3.86 -10.45
C ASP A 222 -2.82 4.02 -11.98
N LEU A 223 -3.98 4.46 -12.45
CA LEU A 223 -4.18 4.71 -13.88
C LEU A 223 -3.34 5.87 -14.40
N GLU A 224 -3.04 6.88 -13.58
CA GLU A 224 -2.10 7.92 -13.98
C GLU A 224 -0.70 7.35 -14.24
N THR A 225 -0.26 6.35 -13.45
CA THR A 225 1.02 5.68 -13.73
C THR A 225 1.00 4.91 -15.04
N ILE A 226 -0.08 4.21 -15.37
CA ILE A 226 -0.25 3.53 -16.66
C ILE A 226 -0.31 4.52 -17.83
N LEU A 227 -1.03 5.63 -17.68
CA LEU A 227 -1.08 6.65 -18.73
C LEU A 227 0.30 7.28 -18.97
N LYS A 228 1.14 7.40 -17.94
CA LYS A 228 2.54 7.82 -18.11
C LYS A 228 3.34 6.81 -18.92
N THR A 229 3.15 5.50 -18.72
CA THR A 229 3.85 4.49 -19.55
C THR A 229 3.43 4.60 -21.01
N VAL A 230 2.14 4.76 -21.31
CA VAL A 230 1.65 4.97 -22.69
C VAL A 230 2.27 6.22 -23.34
N VAL A 231 2.51 7.27 -22.54
CA VAL A 231 3.22 8.47 -23.01
C VAL A 231 4.70 8.19 -23.26
N TYR A 232 5.36 7.44 -22.38
CA TYR A 232 6.77 7.06 -22.55
C TYR A 232 6.99 6.11 -23.74
N ASP A 233 5.99 5.30 -24.07
CA ASP A 233 5.99 4.45 -25.28
C ASP A 233 5.84 5.29 -26.57
N GLY A 234 5.58 6.61 -26.46
CA GLY A 234 5.42 7.51 -27.60
C GLY A 234 4.06 7.40 -28.30
N ASN A 235 3.09 6.70 -27.69
CA ASN A 235 1.77 6.47 -28.26
C ASN A 235 0.73 7.51 -27.80
N ALA A 236 1.02 8.25 -26.73
CA ALA A 236 0.18 9.32 -26.22
C ALA A 236 1.00 10.54 -25.82
N GLU A 237 0.34 11.69 -25.73
CA GLU A 237 0.90 12.90 -25.12
C GLU A 237 0.09 13.29 -23.88
N ARG A 238 0.77 13.99 -22.95
CA ARG A 238 0.16 14.58 -21.76
C ARG A 238 0.18 16.10 -21.88
N ILE A 239 -0.98 16.72 -21.72
CA ILE A 239 -1.16 18.17 -21.78
C ILE A 239 -1.56 18.67 -20.38
N LEU A 240 -0.90 19.75 -19.93
CA LEU A 240 -1.30 20.47 -18.73
C LEU A 240 -2.28 21.58 -19.12
N MET A 241 -3.47 21.55 -18.55
CA MET A 241 -4.50 22.56 -18.76
C MET A 241 -4.29 23.76 -17.83
N SER A 242 -4.92 24.89 -18.13
CA SER A 242 -4.78 26.14 -17.36
C SER A 242 -5.32 26.05 -15.92
N ASP A 243 -6.20 25.08 -15.65
CA ASP A 243 -6.73 24.77 -14.33
C ASP A 243 -5.81 23.86 -13.50
N GLY A 244 -4.64 23.47 -14.05
CA GLY A 244 -3.70 22.54 -13.43
C GLY A 244 -4.07 21.06 -13.65
N SER A 245 -5.18 20.76 -14.33
CA SER A 245 -5.56 19.40 -14.66
C SER A 245 -4.67 18.80 -15.77
N ARG A 246 -4.49 17.49 -15.72
CA ARG A 246 -3.73 16.73 -16.72
C ARG A 246 -4.69 15.99 -17.62
N VAL A 247 -4.56 16.21 -18.92
CA VAL A 247 -5.30 15.48 -19.94
C VAL A 247 -4.35 14.70 -20.84
N TYR A 248 -4.83 13.59 -21.37
CA TYR A 248 -4.09 12.67 -22.20
C TYR A 248 -4.76 12.55 -23.57
N ARG A 249 -3.96 12.34 -24.61
CA ARG A 249 -4.45 12.18 -25.98
C ARG A 249 -3.56 11.21 -26.75
N ALA A 250 -4.16 10.31 -27.52
CA ALA A 250 -3.41 9.44 -28.42
C ALA A 250 -2.76 10.24 -29.56
N ILE A 251 -1.50 9.93 -29.84
CA ILE A 251 -0.74 10.50 -30.96
C ILE A 251 -0.39 9.40 -31.95
N ASN A 252 -0.29 9.74 -33.22
CA ASN A 252 0.36 8.87 -34.19
C ASN A 252 1.80 9.32 -34.27
N SER A 253 2.73 8.36 -34.37
CA SER A 253 4.11 8.68 -34.71
C SER A 253 4.10 9.50 -36.00
N PRO A 254 4.65 10.73 -36.00
CA PRO A 254 4.68 11.55 -37.21
C PRO A 254 5.68 11.01 -38.24
N LEU A 255 6.60 10.15 -37.80
CA LEU A 255 7.66 9.58 -38.63
C LEU A 255 7.47 8.07 -38.76
N ALA A 256 7.67 7.58 -39.98
CA ALA A 256 7.79 6.15 -40.23
C ALA A 256 9.09 5.61 -39.59
N PRO A 257 9.15 4.32 -39.24
CA PRO A 257 10.38 3.70 -38.75
C PRO A 257 11.52 3.92 -39.75
N PRO A 258 12.74 4.30 -39.31
CA PRO A 258 13.87 4.48 -40.20
C PRO A 258 14.20 3.20 -40.98
N GLY A 259 14.65 3.32 -42.23
CA GLY A 259 15.00 2.16 -43.06
C GLY A 259 16.06 1.23 -42.45
N LEU A 260 16.90 1.75 -41.54
CA LEU A 260 17.89 0.96 -40.82
C LEU A 260 17.24 -0.13 -39.96
N VAL A 261 16.17 0.18 -39.22
CA VAL A 261 15.48 -0.82 -38.37
C VAL A 261 14.54 -1.73 -39.18
N GLN A 262 14.29 -1.39 -40.45
CA GLN A 262 13.50 -2.20 -41.36
C GLN A 262 14.31 -3.31 -42.06
N MET A 263 15.65 -3.24 -41.99
CA MET A 263 16.54 -4.27 -42.54
C MET A 263 17.15 -5.13 -41.42
N PRO A 264 17.44 -6.42 -41.68
CA PRO A 264 17.99 -7.32 -40.66
C PRO A 264 19.32 -6.82 -40.10
N CYS A 265 20.11 -6.10 -40.88
CA CYS A 265 21.38 -5.55 -40.44
C CYS A 265 21.23 -4.54 -39.29
N GLY A 266 20.20 -3.69 -39.28
CA GLY A 266 20.07 -2.64 -38.25
C GLY A 266 19.64 -3.12 -36.88
N ILE A 267 19.15 -4.36 -36.79
CA ILE A 267 18.78 -5.03 -35.53
C ILE A 267 19.62 -6.29 -35.27
N CYS A 268 20.66 -6.53 -36.07
CA CYS A 268 21.45 -7.75 -36.02
C CYS A 268 22.25 -7.84 -34.71
N PRO A 269 22.04 -8.87 -33.87
CA PRO A 269 22.72 -9.00 -32.58
C PRO A 269 24.22 -9.27 -32.72
N VAL A 270 24.65 -9.77 -33.88
CA VAL A 270 26.03 -10.14 -34.19
C VAL A 270 26.67 -9.25 -35.25
N ILE A 271 26.12 -8.05 -35.49
CA ILE A 271 26.60 -7.14 -36.55
C ILE A 271 28.10 -6.85 -36.45
N LYS A 272 28.62 -6.72 -35.23
CA LYS A 272 30.04 -6.44 -34.96
C LYS A 272 30.98 -7.55 -35.41
N ASN A 273 30.46 -8.77 -35.58
CA ASN A 273 31.21 -9.94 -35.98
C ASN A 273 31.05 -10.22 -37.49
N CYS A 274 30.17 -9.48 -38.17
CA CYS A 274 29.89 -9.66 -39.58
C CYS A 274 30.97 -8.99 -40.43
N SER A 275 31.64 -9.76 -41.27
CA SER A 275 32.70 -9.28 -42.18
C SER A 275 32.64 -10.00 -43.52
N THR A 276 33.47 -9.58 -44.47
CA THR A 276 33.64 -10.28 -45.76
C THR A 276 34.36 -11.63 -45.63
N PHE A 277 34.96 -11.91 -44.47
CA PHE A 277 35.65 -13.17 -44.14
C PHE A 277 35.29 -13.63 -42.73
N GLY A 278 35.48 -14.92 -42.44
CA GLY A 278 35.18 -15.55 -41.14
C GLY A 278 33.89 -16.36 -41.14
N ASP A 279 33.38 -16.68 -39.94
CA ASP A 279 32.21 -17.54 -39.76
C ASP A 279 30.88 -16.79 -39.94
N VAL A 280 30.84 -15.52 -39.54
CA VAL A 280 29.68 -14.63 -39.71
C VAL A 280 29.92 -13.74 -40.92
N THR A 281 29.23 -14.01 -42.03
CA THR A 281 29.39 -13.26 -43.28
C THR A 281 28.03 -12.89 -43.86
N PRO A 282 27.91 -11.77 -44.61
CA PRO A 282 26.68 -11.40 -45.30
C PRO A 282 26.19 -12.51 -46.25
N THR A 283 27.12 -13.18 -46.93
CA THR A 283 26.83 -14.24 -47.92
C THR A 283 26.18 -15.48 -47.29
N LYS A 284 26.53 -15.81 -46.05
CA LYS A 284 25.98 -16.95 -45.29
C LYS A 284 24.92 -16.51 -44.25
N CYS A 285 24.49 -15.25 -44.29
CA CYS A 285 23.63 -14.67 -43.26
C CYS A 285 22.23 -15.30 -43.29
N GLN A 286 21.86 -15.96 -42.19
CA GLN A 286 20.51 -16.54 -42.01
C GLN A 286 19.44 -15.44 -41.90
N TYR A 287 19.70 -14.38 -41.11
CA TYR A 287 18.77 -13.26 -40.94
C TYR A 287 18.41 -12.56 -42.27
N MET A 288 19.37 -12.47 -43.20
CA MET A 288 19.10 -11.87 -44.51
C MET A 288 18.34 -12.83 -45.43
N ARG A 289 18.62 -14.14 -45.35
CA ARG A 289 17.91 -15.17 -46.12
C ARG A 289 16.44 -15.23 -45.71
N GLU A 290 16.19 -15.38 -44.41
CA GLU A 290 14.83 -15.42 -43.84
C GLU A 290 14.02 -14.15 -44.12
N TRP A 291 14.68 -12.99 -44.20
CA TRP A 291 14.00 -11.71 -44.50
C TRP A 291 13.65 -11.54 -45.99
N LEU A 292 14.36 -12.23 -46.89
CA LEU A 292 14.12 -12.18 -48.34
C LEU A 292 13.14 -13.26 -48.83
N ASP A 293 12.95 -14.33 -48.06
CA ASP A 293 11.98 -15.40 -48.31
C ASP A 293 10.53 -14.91 -48.06
#